data_AF-A0A1E1G7Z2-F1
#
_entry.id   AF-A0A1E1G7Z2-F1
#
_cell.length_a   1.000
_cell.length_b   1.000
_cell.length_c   1.000
_cell.angle_alpha   90.00
_cell.angle_beta   90.00
_cell.angle_gamma   90.00
#
_symmetry.space_group_name_H-M   'P 1'
#
loop_
_entity.id
_entity.type
_entity.pdbx_description
1 polymer ?
#
loop_
_entity_poly.entity_id
_entity_poly.type
_entity_poly.pdbx_seq_one_letter_code
_entity_poly.pdbx_strand_id
1 'polypeptide(L)'
;MDDQKRLDMDLLKELIGANRIRMASPESLFEKMSLPAGVVSPFGLLNNTDKDIQVYFDKEIMSEKRMSFHPNTNEKTLFLDTVDLLRFLEAIGYESHIIEL
;
A
#
# COMPACT_ATOMS: atom_id res chain seq x y z
N MET A 1 13.83 7.84 4.04
CA MET A 1 12.39 8.15 4.14
C MET A 1 12.08 8.94 2.90
N ASP A 2 11.53 8.25 1.91
CA ASP A 2 11.18 8.81 0.61
C ASP A 2 9.68 9.14 0.61
N ASP A 3 9.27 10.05 1.51
CA ASP A 3 7.90 10.55 1.62
C ASP A 3 7.68 11.84 0.82
N GLN A 4 8.69 12.25 0.03
CA GLN A 4 8.69 13.48 -0.75
C GLN A 4 8.28 13.25 -2.20
N LYS A 5 8.38 12.01 -2.70
CA LYS A 5 7.99 11.69 -4.08
C LYS A 5 6.50 11.92 -4.27
N ARG A 6 6.17 12.76 -5.25
CA ARG A 6 4.78 13.04 -5.62
C ARG A 6 4.30 11.95 -6.57
N LEU A 7 3.14 11.39 -6.27
CA LEU A 7 2.48 10.43 -7.15
C LEU A 7 1.92 11.14 -8.39
N ASP A 8 2.37 10.73 -9.57
CA ASP A 8 1.74 11.11 -10.84
C ASP A 8 0.54 10.20 -11.11
N MET A 9 -0.66 10.79 -11.00
CA MET A 9 -1.92 10.07 -11.14
C MET A 9 -2.23 9.70 -12.59
N ASP A 10 -1.73 10.47 -13.57
CA ASP A 10 -1.94 10.19 -14.99
C ASP A 10 -1.02 9.06 -15.44
N LEU A 11 0.24 9.08 -15.01
CA LEU A 11 1.17 7.96 -15.25
C LEU A 11 0.69 6.68 -14.58
N LEU A 12 0.30 6.72 -13.31
CA LEU A 12 -0.24 5.55 -12.60
C LEU A 12 -1.44 4.96 -13.35
N LYS A 13 -2.34 5.82 -13.85
CA LYS A 13 -3.52 5.41 -14.62
C LYS A 13 -3.14 4.63 -15.89
N GLU A 14 -2.16 5.11 -16.64
CA GLU A 14 -1.65 4.43 -17.83
C GLU A 14 -1.01 3.08 -17.49
N LEU A 15 -0.18 3.03 -16.44
CA LEU A 15 0.52 1.82 -16.01
C LEU A 15 -0.43 0.71 -15.53
N ILE A 16 -1.50 1.06 -14.82
CA ILE A 16 -2.47 0.07 -14.32
C ILE A 16 -3.64 -0.19 -15.29
N GLY A 17 -3.68 0.49 -16.45
CA GLY A 17 -4.75 0.34 -17.43
C GLY A 17 -6.13 0.81 -16.94
N ALA A 18 -6.18 1.75 -15.98
CA ALA A 18 -7.43 2.26 -15.44
C ALA A 18 -8.00 3.39 -16.29
N ASN A 19 -9.34 3.52 -16.35
CA ASN A 19 -9.98 4.66 -17.01
C ASN A 19 -9.89 5.96 -16.19
N ARG A 20 -9.98 5.84 -14.86
CA ARG A 20 -9.90 6.95 -13.91
C ARG A 20 -9.48 6.45 -12.53
N ILE A 21 -8.56 7.16 -11.90
CA ILE A 21 -8.16 6.93 -10.52
C ILE A 21 -8.77 8.04 -9.64
N ARG A 22 -9.25 7.66 -8.47
CA ARG A 22 -9.71 8.58 -7.43
C ARG A 22 -9.26 8.07 -6.08
N MET A 23 -9.08 8.97 -5.12
CA MET A 23 -8.86 8.58 -3.73
C MET A 23 -10.10 7.82 -3.22
N ALA A 24 -9.86 6.76 -2.43
CA ALA A 24 -10.93 6.04 -1.76
C ALA A 24 -11.62 6.94 -0.73
N SER A 25 -12.93 6.75 -0.54
CA SER A 25 -13.65 7.44 0.53
C SER A 25 -13.33 6.79 1.88
N PRO A 26 -13.45 7.51 3.02
CA PRO A 26 -13.27 6.93 4.35
C PRO A 26 -14.15 5.70 4.60
N GLU A 27 -15.38 5.71 4.08
CA GLU A 27 -16.34 4.62 4.22
C GLU A 27 -15.86 3.36 3.48
N SER A 28 -15.40 3.52 2.24
CA SER A 28 -14.87 2.41 1.43
C SER A 28 -13.58 1.84 2.04
N LEU A 29 -12.71 2.70 2.58
CA LEU A 29 -11.52 2.26 3.30
C LEU A 29 -11.87 1.47 4.56
N PHE A 30 -12.85 1.95 5.33
CA PHE A 30 -13.28 1.25 6.54
C PHE A 30 -13.97 -0.08 6.22
N GLU A 31 -14.82 -0.12 5.19
CA GLU A 31 -15.46 -1.36 4.72
C GLU A 31 -14.43 -2.41 4.31
N LYS A 32 -13.40 -2.01 3.56
CA LYS A 32 -12.41 -2.95 3.00
C LYS A 32 -11.29 -3.31 3.96
N MET A 33 -10.80 -2.36 4.76
CA MET A 33 -9.61 -2.54 5.60
C MET A 33 -9.90 -2.42 7.10
N SER A 34 -11.13 -2.08 7.51
CA SER A 34 -11.48 -1.79 8.91
C SER A 34 -10.57 -0.74 9.56
N LEU A 35 -10.09 0.22 8.75
CA LEU A 35 -9.22 1.31 9.20
C LEU A 35 -9.90 2.67 8.98
N PRO A 36 -9.77 3.62 9.91
CA PRO A 36 -10.12 4.99 9.64
C PRO A 36 -9.13 5.65 8.68
N ALA A 37 -9.56 6.73 8.03
CA ALA A 37 -8.67 7.55 7.22
C ALA A 37 -7.51 8.11 8.06
N GLY A 38 -6.30 8.15 7.49
CA GLY A 38 -5.09 8.66 8.17
C GLY A 38 -4.24 7.61 8.89
N VAL A 39 -4.71 6.36 9.00
CA VAL A 39 -3.93 5.22 9.54
C VAL A 39 -3.82 4.06 8.55
N VAL A 40 -3.93 4.38 7.26
CA VAL A 40 -3.77 3.40 6.17
C VAL A 40 -2.40 2.74 6.25
N SER A 41 -2.38 1.42 6.15
CA SER A 41 -1.18 0.61 6.30
C SER A 41 -1.29 -0.69 5.52
N PRO A 42 -0.18 -1.26 5.02
CA PRO A 42 -0.17 -2.60 4.44
C PRO A 42 -0.78 -3.68 5.35
N PHE A 43 -0.67 -3.52 6.68
CA PHE A 43 -1.24 -4.49 7.63
C PHE A 43 -2.77 -4.48 7.68
N GLY A 44 -3.44 -3.43 7.18
CA GLY A 44 -4.90 -3.39 7.09
C GLY A 44 -5.46 -4.37 6.07
N LEU A 45 -4.63 -4.87 5.15
CA LEU A 45 -5.00 -5.90 4.17
C LEU A 45 -5.37 -7.24 4.81
N LEU A 46 -4.97 -7.47 6.07
CA LEU A 46 -5.46 -8.60 6.87
C LEU A 46 -6.98 -8.59 7.03
N ASN A 47 -7.60 -7.41 7.02
CA ASN A 47 -9.04 -7.25 7.19
C ASN A 47 -9.82 -7.33 5.88
N ASN A 48 -9.14 -7.26 4.72
CA ASN A 48 -9.78 -7.33 3.41
C ASN A 48 -10.06 -8.79 3.02
N THR A 49 -11.23 -9.27 3.44
CA THR A 49 -11.67 -10.65 3.22
C THR A 49 -11.89 -10.96 1.73
N ASP A 50 -12.35 -9.97 0.96
CA ASP A 50 -12.67 -10.12 -0.47
C ASP A 50 -11.44 -10.27 -1.37
N LYS A 51 -10.24 -9.94 -0.87
CA LYS A 51 -8.96 -9.95 -1.62
C LYS A 51 -9.03 -9.18 -2.94
N ASP A 52 -9.75 -8.06 -2.94
CA ASP A 52 -10.02 -7.24 -4.12
C ASP A 52 -9.19 -5.94 -4.17
N ILE A 53 -8.22 -5.79 -3.27
CA ILE A 53 -7.24 -4.70 -3.29
C ILE A 53 -5.98 -5.16 -4.04
N GLN A 54 -5.53 -4.35 -4.99
CA GLN A 54 -4.24 -4.54 -5.66
C GLN A 54 -3.17 -3.67 -5.01
N VAL A 55 -1.99 -4.24 -4.80
CA VAL A 55 -0.88 -3.57 -4.11
C VAL A 55 0.21 -3.23 -5.12
N TYR A 56 0.57 -1.95 -5.18
CA TYR A 56 1.60 -1.43 -6.07
C TYR A 56 2.73 -0.80 -5.27
N PHE A 57 3.96 -1.07 -5.67
CA PHE A 57 5.17 -0.46 -5.14
C PHE A 57 5.91 0.26 -6.25
N ASP A 58 6.40 1.45 -5.93
CA ASP A 58 7.35 2.15 -6.77
C ASP A 58 8.70 1.43 -6.75
N LYS A 59 9.28 1.20 -7.91
CA LYS A 59 10.60 0.60 -8.08
C LYS A 59 11.70 1.35 -7.30
N GLU A 60 11.58 2.66 -7.13
CA GLU A 60 12.55 3.45 -6.36
C GLU A 60 12.56 3.05 -4.88
N ILE A 61 11.38 2.91 -4.26
CA ILE A 61 11.29 2.51 -2.84
C ILE A 61 11.70 1.05 -2.63
N MET A 62 11.60 0.20 -3.67
CA MET A 62 12.06 -1.19 -3.60
C MET A 62 13.58 -1.33 -3.40
N SER A 63 14.35 -0.28 -3.70
CA SER A 63 15.80 -0.27 -3.46
C SER A 63 16.17 -0.03 -2.00
N GLU A 64 15.23 0.47 -1.18
CA GLU A 64 15.45 0.69 0.24
C GLU A 64 15.56 -0.64 0.98
N LYS A 65 16.56 -0.76 1.87
CA LYS A 65 16.73 -1.99 2.68
C LYS A 65 15.60 -2.15 3.69
N ARG A 66 15.12 -1.04 4.25
CA ARG A 66 14.11 -1.01 5.30
C ARG A 66 13.03 0.01 4.99
N MET A 67 11.80 -0.38 5.27
CA MET A 67 10.62 0.47 5.20
C MET A 67 9.99 0.61 6.58
N SER A 68 9.24 1.69 6.78
CA SER A 68 8.55 1.96 8.04
C SER A 68 7.06 2.19 7.84
N PHE A 69 6.22 1.51 8.61
CA PHE A 69 4.77 1.62 8.53
C PHE A 69 4.13 1.66 9.91
N HIS A 70 2.96 2.29 9.99
CA HIS A 70 2.11 2.26 11.17
C HIS A 70 1.37 0.91 11.25
N PRO A 71 1.38 0.19 12.38
CA PRO A 71 0.70 -1.10 12.51
C PRO A 71 -0.79 -0.93 12.81
N ASN A 72 -1.54 -0.36 11.86
CA ASN A 72 -2.98 -0.06 11.98
C ASN A 72 -3.34 0.93 13.13
N THR A 73 -2.33 1.59 13.69
CA THR A 73 -2.46 2.67 14.68
C THR A 73 -1.34 3.70 14.45
N ASN A 74 -1.64 4.98 14.65
CA ASN A 74 -0.67 6.08 14.51
C ASN A 74 0.27 6.23 15.72
N GLU A 75 0.06 5.47 16.79
CA GLU A 75 0.87 5.58 18.03
C GLU A 75 2.23 4.87 17.93
N LYS A 76 2.42 4.01 16.92
CA LYS A 76 3.61 3.17 16.78
C LYS A 76 4.07 3.14 15.33
N THR A 77 5.35 2.88 15.13
CA THR A 77 5.97 2.68 13.82
C THR A 77 6.79 1.41 13.86
N LEU A 78 6.53 0.50 12.92
CA LEU A 78 7.34 -0.69 12.70
C LEU A 78 8.38 -0.42 11.63
N PHE A 79 9.59 -0.94 11.82
CA PHE A 79 10.63 -0.97 10.80
C PHE A 79 10.82 -2.40 10.35
N LEU A 80 10.67 -2.64 9.06
CA LEU A 80 10.77 -3.97 8.45
C LEU A 80 11.79 -3.92 7.33
N ASP A 81 12.50 -5.03 7.13
CA ASP A 81 13.27 -5.21 5.91
C ASP A 81 12.27 -5.35 4.74
N THR A 82 12.56 -4.72 3.60
CA THR A 82 11.65 -4.69 2.44
C THR A 82 11.23 -6.09 1.99
N VAL A 83 12.15 -7.04 2.04
CA VAL A 83 11.89 -8.45 1.73
C VAL A 83 10.86 -9.10 2.65
N ASP A 84 10.80 -8.70 3.91
CA ASP A 84 9.85 -9.26 4.88
C ASP A 84 8.46 -8.65 4.71
N LEU A 85 8.36 -7.40 4.24
CA LEU A 85 7.08 -6.82 3.83
C LEU A 85 6.49 -7.59 2.64
N LEU A 86 7.29 -7.88 1.62
CA LEU A 86 6.82 -8.64 0.44
C LEU A 86 6.37 -10.05 0.84
N ARG A 87 7.16 -10.74 1.69
CA ARG A 87 6.78 -12.04 2.24
C ARG A 87 5.50 -11.99 3.06
N PHE A 88 5.31 -10.92 3.84
CA PHE A 88 4.07 -10.72 4.59
C PHE A 88 2.88 -10.63 3.63
N LEU A 89 2.95 -9.79 2.59
CA LEU A 89 1.89 -9.63 1.60
C LEU A 89 1.58 -10.95 0.87
N GLU A 90 2.61 -11.67 0.44
CA GLU A 90 2.46 -13.00 -0.18
C GLU A 90 1.77 -13.99 0.77
N ALA A 91 2.19 -14.03 2.04
CA ALA A 91 1.63 -14.92 3.05
C ALA A 91 0.15 -14.63 3.36
N ILE A 92 -0.30 -13.37 3.19
CA ILE A 92 -1.70 -12.98 3.36
C ILE A 92 -2.47 -12.99 2.03
N GLY A 93 -1.89 -13.51 0.96
CA GLY A 93 -2.54 -13.76 -0.33
C GLY A 93 -2.59 -12.55 -1.27
N TYR A 94 -1.68 -11.60 -1.13
CA TYR A 94 -1.55 -10.45 -2.04
C TYR A 94 -0.28 -10.54 -2.88
N GLU A 95 -0.46 -10.31 -4.18
CA GLU A 95 0.66 -10.06 -5.09
C GLU A 95 1.09 -8.59 -4.99
N SER A 96 2.40 -8.36 -5.02
CA SER A 96 2.99 -7.02 -5.03
C SER A 96 3.44 -6.68 -6.45
N HIS A 97 2.82 -5.67 -7.05
CA HIS A 97 3.18 -5.19 -8.39
C HIS A 97 4.21 -4.07 -8.29
N ILE A 98 5.35 -4.23 -8.94
CA ILE A 98 6.41 -3.21 -8.96
C ILE A 98 6.28 -2.41 -10.25
N ILE A 99 6.11 -1.10 -10.12
CA ILE A 99 5.93 -0.16 -11.24
C ILE A 99 6.95 0.97 -11.17
N GLU A 100 7.23 1.60 -12.31
CA GLU A 100 8.13 2.75 -12.39
C GLU A 100 7.26 4.02 -12.42
N LEU A 101 7.14 4.68 -11.27
CA LEU A 101 6.32 5.88 -11.05
C LEU A 101 7.12 7.17 -11.14
#